data_AF-A0AB36TC30-F1
#
_entry.id   AF-A0AB36TC30-F1
#
_cell.length_a   1.000
_cell.length_b   1.000
_cell.length_c   1.000
_cell.angle_alpha   90.00
_cell.angle_beta   90.00
_cell.angle_gamma   90.00
#
_symmetry.space_group_name_H-M   'P 1'
#
loop_
_entity.id
_entity.type
_entity.pdbx_description
1 polymer ?
#
loop_
_entity_poly.entity_id
_entity_poly.type
_entity_poly.pdbx_seq_one_letter_code
_entity_poly.pdbx_strand_id
1 'polypeptide(L)'
;MIEILFGTATAVSFAGMERTRKNYIAVGCLTTVLFFLQVICLNAWDIDVTFKLYPLLSHLPITVFIVAYLKRPWLISLTSVLASFLCCQPPRWIGTALGEVFDSVSINHVSYIAAAFLTYCFLRKYAVTSVRHLIERSVSSCLLFGAMPAFYYLFEYVGFPV
;
A
#
# COMPACT_ATOMS: atom_id res chain seq x y z
N MET A 1 -0.07 -11.22 -1.11
CA MET A 1 0.96 -11.25 -0.03
C MET A 1 2.01 -10.16 -0.19
N ILE A 2 2.77 -10.13 -1.30
CA ILE A 2 3.87 -9.16 -1.47
C ILE A 2 3.38 -7.70 -1.52
N GLU A 3 2.23 -7.44 -2.13
CA GLU A 3 1.60 -6.11 -2.13
C GLU A 3 1.34 -5.57 -0.72
N ILE A 4 0.78 -6.38 0.18
CA ILE A 4 0.52 -5.99 1.58
C ILE A 4 1.83 -5.68 2.29
N LEU A 5 2.86 -6.52 2.10
CA LEU A 5 4.14 -6.36 2.75
C LEU A 5 4.84 -5.07 2.28
N PHE A 6 4.91 -4.85 0.97
CA PHE A 6 5.48 -3.64 0.37
C PHE A 6 4.68 -2.39 0.77
N GLY A 7 3.35 -2.45 0.66
CA GLY A 7 2.45 -1.34 0.99
C GLY A 7 2.54 -0.96 2.46
N THR A 8 2.44 -1.94 3.37
CA THR A 8 2.55 -1.70 4.82
C THR A 8 3.92 -1.14 5.18
N ALA A 9 5.01 -1.72 4.66
CA ALA A 9 6.37 -1.25 4.93
C ALA A 9 6.60 0.20 4.44
N THR A 10 6.03 0.55 3.29
CA THR A 10 6.11 1.90 2.72
C THR A 10 5.25 2.88 3.52
N ALA A 11 4.01 2.50 3.88
CA ALA A 11 3.10 3.32 4.66
C ALA A 11 3.69 3.71 6.02
N VAL A 12 4.22 2.75 6.77
CA VAL A 12 4.83 3.03 8.09
C VAL A 12 6.12 3.83 7.96
N SER A 13 6.85 3.68 6.84
CA SER A 13 8.05 4.48 6.55
C SER A 13 7.67 5.95 6.27
N PHE A 14 6.62 6.20 5.49
CA PHE A 14 6.09 7.55 5.24
C PHE A 14 5.52 8.19 6.51
N ALA A 15 4.86 7.41 7.35
CA ALA A 15 4.39 7.84 8.66
C ALA A 15 5.53 8.07 9.69
N GLY A 16 6.79 7.85 9.29
CA GLY A 16 7.96 8.14 10.10
C GLY A 16 8.14 7.18 11.28
N MET A 17 7.84 5.90 11.11
CA MET A 17 8.12 4.85 12.10
C MET A 17 9.62 4.71 12.36
N GLU A 18 10.01 4.69 13.64
CA GLU A 18 11.39 4.43 14.04
C GLU A 18 11.80 2.97 13.76
N ARG A 19 13.05 2.78 13.34
CA ARG A 19 13.60 1.46 12.98
C ARG A 19 14.08 0.69 14.20
N THR A 20 13.14 0.33 15.07
CA THR A 20 13.40 -0.52 16.24
C THR A 20 12.95 -1.96 15.99
N ARG A 21 13.61 -2.93 16.63
CA ARG A 21 13.23 -4.36 16.53
C ARG A 21 11.77 -4.58 16.92
N LYS A 22 11.28 -3.88 17.96
CA LYS A 22 9.88 -3.96 18.41
C LYS A 22 8.91 -3.51 17.31
N ASN A 23 9.21 -2.41 16.63
CA ASN A 23 8.36 -1.90 15.55
C ASN A 23 8.34 -2.82 14.34
N TYR A 24 9.47 -3.42 13.96
CA TYR A 24 9.50 -4.41 12.88
C TYR A 24 8.67 -5.65 13.21
N ILE A 25 8.73 -6.14 14.46
CA ILE A 25 7.89 -7.26 14.92
C ILE A 25 6.41 -6.87 14.87
N ALA A 26 6.05 -5.68 15.34
CA ALA A 26 4.67 -5.20 15.31
C ALA A 26 4.12 -5.10 13.88
N VAL A 27 4.90 -4.55 12.94
CA VAL A 27 4.53 -4.48 11.51
C VAL A 27 4.45 -5.87 10.87
N GLY A 28 5.38 -6.77 11.21
CA GLY A 28 5.33 -8.16 10.75
C GLY A 28 4.07 -8.89 11.24
N CYS A 29 3.71 -8.69 12.50
CA CYS A 29 2.48 -9.22 13.09
C CYS A 29 1.24 -8.65 12.39
N LEU A 30 1.18 -7.33 12.19
CA LEU A 30 0.09 -6.68 11.46
C LEU A 30 -0.05 -7.24 10.05
N THR A 31 1.06 -7.35 9.31
CA THR A 31 1.09 -7.89 7.94
C THR A 31 0.57 -9.33 7.90
N THR A 32 0.95 -10.13 8.90
CA THR A 32 0.50 -11.53 9.03
C THR A 32 -1.00 -11.61 9.31
N VAL A 33 -1.52 -10.79 10.24
CA VAL A 33 -2.96 -10.73 10.54
C VAL A 33 -3.76 -10.28 9.32
N LEU A 34 -3.30 -9.26 8.61
CA LEU A 34 -3.92 -8.77 7.37
C LEU A 34 -3.98 -9.86 6.30
N PHE A 35 -2.91 -10.66 6.17
CA PHE A 35 -2.88 -11.77 5.25
C PHE A 35 -3.94 -12.83 5.58
N PHE A 36 -4.01 -13.28 6.84
CA PHE A 36 -5.04 -14.25 7.25
C PHE A 36 -6.45 -13.70 7.08
N LEU A 37 -6.66 -12.42 7.42
CA LEU A 37 -7.95 -11.76 7.22
C LEU A 37 -8.36 -11.79 5.75
N GLN A 38 -7.45 -11.47 4.82
CA GLN A 38 -7.74 -11.54 3.40
C GLN A 38 -8.07 -12.96 2.92
N VAL A 39 -7.32 -13.97 3.38
CA VAL A 39 -7.58 -15.38 3.03
C VAL A 39 -8.96 -15.82 3.54
N ILE A 40 -9.34 -15.40 4.76
CA ILE A 40 -10.67 -15.69 5.31
C ILE A 40 -11.76 -15.00 4.50
N CYS A 41 -11.59 -13.72 4.16
CA CYS A 41 -12.55 -12.97 3.34
C CYS A 41 -12.75 -13.62 1.96
N LEU A 42 -11.66 -14.01 1.30
CA LEU A 42 -11.69 -14.71 0.00
C LEU A 42 -12.42 -16.05 0.06
N ASN A 43 -12.36 -16.76 1.20
CA ASN A 43 -13.07 -18.02 1.37
C ASN A 43 -14.55 -17.83 1.77
N ALA A 44 -14.91 -16.69 2.35
CA ALA A 44 -16.24 -16.42 2.89
C ALA A 44 -17.17 -15.67 1.91
N TRP A 45 -16.62 -14.91 0.96
CA TRP A 45 -17.37 -14.11 0.01
C TRP A 45 -17.01 -14.41 -1.44
N ASP A 46 -17.92 -14.05 -2.35
CA ASP A 46 -17.64 -14.05 -3.78
C ASP A 46 -16.43 -13.15 -4.11
N ILE A 47 -15.69 -13.54 -5.16
CA ILE A 47 -14.45 -12.90 -5.59
C ILE A 47 -14.69 -11.43 -5.93
N ASP A 48 -15.81 -11.10 -6.56
CA ASP A 48 -16.15 -9.73 -6.96
C ASP A 48 -16.36 -8.83 -5.75
N VAL A 49 -17.13 -9.28 -4.76
CA VAL A 49 -17.40 -8.53 -3.52
C VAL A 49 -16.09 -8.36 -2.72
N THR A 50 -15.27 -9.40 -2.68
CA THR A 50 -13.99 -9.37 -1.99
C THR A 50 -13.02 -8.39 -2.64
N PHE A 51 -12.97 -8.32 -3.97
CA PHE A 51 -12.14 -7.35 -4.69
C PHE A 51 -12.56 -5.91 -4.39
N LYS A 52 -13.88 -5.63 -4.30
CA LYS A 52 -14.41 -4.29 -3.92
C LYS A 52 -14.02 -3.87 -2.51
N LEU A 53 -14.01 -4.81 -1.58
CA LEU A 53 -13.73 -4.55 -0.17
C LEU A 53 -12.24 -4.62 0.17
N TYR A 54 -11.42 -5.24 -0.69
CA TYR A 54 -9.99 -5.46 -0.47
C TYR A 54 -9.20 -4.18 -0.14
N PRO A 55 -9.43 -3.04 -0.84
CA PRO A 55 -8.87 -1.75 -0.44
C PRO A 55 -9.22 -1.39 1.00
N LEU A 56 -10.50 -1.38 1.35
CA LEU A 56 -10.94 -0.96 2.66
C LEU A 56 -10.38 -1.86 3.77
N LEU A 57 -10.42 -3.18 3.55
CA LEU A 57 -9.93 -4.21 4.46
C LEU A 57 -8.42 -4.12 4.71
N SER A 58 -7.65 -3.66 3.73
CA SER A 58 -6.20 -3.56 3.86
C SER A 58 -5.76 -2.19 4.36
N HIS A 59 -6.42 -1.11 3.91
CA HIS A 59 -6.03 0.26 4.22
C HIS A 59 -6.44 0.65 5.64
N LEU A 60 -7.65 0.28 6.07
CA LEU A 60 -8.19 0.68 7.36
C LEU A 60 -7.36 0.14 8.55
N PRO A 61 -6.98 -1.15 8.61
CA PRO A 61 -6.17 -1.65 9.72
C PRO A 61 -4.77 -1.05 9.76
N ILE A 62 -4.17 -0.74 8.59
CA ILE A 62 -2.86 -0.06 8.53
C ILE A 62 -3.01 1.38 9.04
N THR A 63 -4.05 2.11 8.63
CA THR A 63 -4.31 3.47 9.14
C THR A 63 -4.52 3.44 10.66
N VAL A 64 -5.35 2.52 11.17
CA VAL A 64 -5.59 2.36 12.61
C VAL A 64 -4.30 2.02 13.34
N PHE A 65 -3.45 1.14 12.79
CA PHE A 65 -2.15 0.84 13.37
C PHE A 65 -1.27 2.09 13.47
N ILE A 66 -1.17 2.89 12.41
CA ILE A 66 -0.36 4.12 12.41
C ILE A 66 -0.92 5.14 13.43
N VAL A 67 -2.24 5.28 13.54
CA VAL A 67 -2.86 6.19 14.54
C VAL A 67 -2.66 5.68 15.96
N ALA A 68 -2.95 4.41 16.22
CA ALA A 68 -3.00 3.86 17.58
C ALA A 68 -1.61 3.51 18.13
N TYR A 69 -0.76 2.90 17.30
CA TYR A 69 0.57 2.42 17.68
C TYR A 69 1.65 3.49 17.44
N LEU A 70 1.67 4.14 16.27
CA LEU A 70 2.64 5.20 15.97
C LEU A 70 2.21 6.60 16.44
N LYS A 71 1.00 6.72 17.03
CA LYS A 71 0.45 7.98 17.58
C LYS A 71 0.45 9.14 16.57
N ARG A 72 0.31 8.84 15.28
CA ARG A 72 0.24 9.87 14.24
C ARG A 72 -1.21 10.36 14.04
N PRO A 73 -1.40 11.63 13.66
CA PRO A 73 -2.73 12.14 13.31
C PRO A 73 -3.40 11.31 12.21
N TRP A 74 -4.74 11.23 12.24
CA TRP A 74 -5.54 10.52 11.23
C TRP A 74 -5.19 10.95 9.80
N LEU A 75 -5.04 12.25 9.57
CA LEU A 75 -4.73 12.81 8.26
C LEU A 75 -3.37 12.32 7.73
N ILE A 76 -2.33 12.35 8.57
CA ILE A 76 -0.98 11.86 8.22
C ILE A 76 -1.02 10.35 7.96
N SER A 77 -1.77 9.61 8.78
CA SER A 77 -1.90 8.16 8.68
C SER A 77 -2.60 7.76 7.38
N LEU A 78 -3.72 8.41 7.05
CA LEU A 78 -4.47 8.14 5.83
C LEU A 78 -3.65 8.49 4.59
N THR A 79 -3.03 9.67 4.56
CA THR A 79 -2.19 10.07 3.42
C THR A 79 -0.97 9.18 3.25
N SER A 80 -0.35 8.70 4.33
CA SER A 80 0.76 7.74 4.24
C SER A 80 0.32 6.40 3.64
N VAL A 81 -0.86 5.92 4.01
CA VAL A 81 -1.44 4.69 3.45
C VAL A 81 -1.81 4.87 1.99
N LEU A 82 -2.52 5.95 1.64
CA LEU A 82 -2.89 6.26 0.25
C LEU A 82 -1.67 6.45 -0.66
N ALA A 83 -0.64 7.14 -0.17
CA ALA A 83 0.63 7.30 -0.86
C ALA A 83 1.32 5.95 -1.10
N SER A 84 1.35 5.09 -0.08
CA SER A 84 1.95 3.76 -0.20
C SER A 84 1.24 2.89 -1.25
N PHE A 85 -0.09 3.02 -1.35
CA PHE A 85 -0.89 2.30 -2.33
C PHE A 85 -0.57 2.76 -3.75
N LEU A 86 -0.48 4.07 -3.98
CA LEU A 86 -0.08 4.60 -5.28
C LEU A 86 1.31 4.09 -5.70
N CYS A 87 2.24 3.97 -4.75
CA CYS A 87 3.56 3.39 -4.97
C CYS A 87 3.53 1.88 -5.32
N CYS A 88 2.46 1.16 -4.99
CA CYS A 88 2.30 -0.26 -5.36
C CYS A 88 1.89 -0.45 -6.83
N GLN A 89 1.29 0.57 -7.46
CA GLN A 89 0.74 0.48 -8.81
C GLN A 89 1.82 0.29 -9.90
N PRO A 90 2.92 1.07 -9.94
CA PRO A 90 3.92 0.89 -10.99
C PRO A 90 4.56 -0.50 -11.02
N PRO A 91 4.96 -1.11 -9.88
CA PRO A 91 5.40 -2.51 -9.87
C PRO A 91 4.38 -3.49 -10.42
N ARG A 92 3.10 -3.29 -10.11
CA ARG A 92 2.00 -4.12 -10.59
C ARG A 92 1.81 -4.01 -12.10
N TRP A 93 1.84 -2.78 -12.64
CA TRP A 93 1.77 -2.57 -14.09
C TRP A 93 2.96 -3.20 -14.83
N ILE A 94 4.18 -3.07 -14.28
CA ILE A 94 5.37 -3.72 -14.84
C ILE A 94 5.20 -5.25 -14.85
N GLY A 95 4.72 -5.81 -13.73
CA GLY A 95 4.43 -7.23 -13.60
C GLY A 95 3.45 -7.73 -14.65
N THR A 96 2.29 -7.10 -14.72
CA THR A 96 1.23 -7.46 -15.68
C THR A 96 1.70 -7.29 -17.13
N ALA A 97 2.32 -6.17 -17.48
CA ALA A 97 2.78 -5.90 -18.84
C ALA A 97 3.81 -6.94 -19.32
N LEU A 98 4.79 -7.29 -18.47
CA LEU A 98 5.76 -8.33 -18.82
C LEU A 98 5.13 -9.72 -18.82
N GLY A 99 4.21 -10.00 -17.90
CA GLY A 99 3.43 -11.24 -17.90
C GLY A 99 2.67 -11.47 -19.21
N GLU A 100 2.03 -10.43 -19.73
CA GLU A 100 1.29 -10.45 -20.99
C GLU A 100 2.20 -10.58 -22.20
N VAL A 101 3.31 -9.83 -22.26
CA VAL A 101 4.28 -9.87 -23.37
C VAL A 101 4.90 -11.26 -23.54
N PHE A 102 5.14 -11.96 -22.43
CA PHE A 102 5.78 -13.27 -22.43
C PHE A 102 4.78 -14.43 -22.19
N ASP A 103 3.47 -14.14 -22.18
CA ASP A 103 2.38 -15.09 -21.91
C ASP A 103 2.67 -16.05 -20.74
N SER A 104 3.21 -15.50 -19.65
CA SER A 104 3.73 -16.30 -18.54
C SER A 104 3.39 -15.68 -17.18
N VAL A 105 2.59 -16.43 -16.42
CA VAL A 105 2.25 -16.12 -15.03
C VAL A 105 3.50 -16.08 -14.14
N SER A 106 4.51 -16.93 -14.43
CA SER A 106 5.77 -16.91 -13.69
C SER A 106 6.54 -15.61 -13.94
N ILE A 107 6.58 -15.12 -15.18
CA ILE A 107 7.26 -13.87 -15.51
C ILE A 107 6.54 -12.69 -14.87
N ASN A 108 5.20 -12.69 -14.83
CA ASN A 108 4.43 -11.69 -14.09
C ASN A 108 4.88 -11.60 -12.62
N HIS A 109 4.89 -12.73 -11.90
CA HIS A 109 5.26 -12.74 -10.49
C HIS A 109 6.72 -12.32 -10.25
N VAL A 110 7.66 -12.84 -11.05
CA VAL A 110 9.09 -12.52 -10.88
C VAL A 110 9.36 -11.04 -11.17
N SER A 111 8.80 -10.52 -12.27
CA SER A 111 8.97 -9.11 -12.64
C SER A 111 8.29 -8.17 -11.66
N TYR A 112 7.11 -8.53 -11.15
CA TYR A 112 6.45 -7.80 -10.07
C TYR A 112 7.32 -7.73 -8.80
N ILE A 113 7.88 -8.86 -8.35
CA ILE A 113 8.75 -8.91 -7.16
C ILE A 113 9.99 -8.02 -7.36
N ALA A 114 10.63 -8.15 -8.52
CA ALA A 114 11.82 -7.37 -8.86
C ALA A 114 11.51 -5.86 -8.89
N ALA A 115 10.41 -5.47 -9.54
CA ALA A 115 9.96 -4.09 -9.61
C ALA A 115 9.59 -3.54 -8.23
N ALA A 116 8.86 -4.31 -7.41
CA ALA A 116 8.47 -3.90 -6.05
C ALA A 116 9.71 -3.67 -5.17
N PHE A 117 10.70 -4.55 -5.26
CA PHE A 117 11.95 -4.39 -4.52
C PHE A 117 12.72 -3.14 -4.98
N LEU A 118 12.84 -2.92 -6.30
CA LEU A 118 13.51 -1.75 -6.86
C LEU A 118 12.83 -0.45 -6.44
N THR A 119 11.50 -0.40 -6.56
CA THR A 119 10.68 0.74 -6.16
C THR A 119 10.81 1.00 -4.66
N TYR A 120 10.81 -0.03 -3.81
CA TYR A 120 10.98 0.15 -2.37
C TYR A 120 12.33 0.79 -2.04
N CYS A 121 13.41 0.30 -2.68
CA CYS A 121 14.75 0.83 -2.50
C CYS A 121 14.83 2.30 -2.95
N PHE A 122 14.25 2.62 -4.11
CA PHE A 122 14.18 3.97 -4.63
C PHE A 122 13.40 4.90 -3.69
N LEU A 123 12.21 4.49 -3.25
CA LEU A 123 11.38 5.27 -2.34
C LEU A 123 12.09 5.51 -1.01
N ARG A 124 12.72 4.49 -0.42
CA ARG A 124 13.47 4.64 0.82
C ARG A 124 14.61 5.64 0.72
N LYS A 125 15.32 5.65 -0.41
CA LYS A 125 16.49 6.50 -0.59
C LYS A 125 16.13 7.94 -0.94
N TYR A 126 15.10 8.15 -1.76
CA TYR A 126 14.83 9.47 -2.36
C TYR A 126 13.47 10.07 -1.94
N ALA A 127 12.46 9.25 -1.69
CA ALA A 127 11.10 9.72 -1.49
C ALA A 127 10.69 9.82 -0.01
N VAL A 128 11.07 8.87 0.85
CA VAL A 128 10.55 8.77 2.23
C VAL A 128 10.75 10.06 3.02
N THR A 129 11.96 10.63 2.99
CA THR A 129 12.26 11.87 3.71
C THR A 129 11.45 13.05 3.14
N SER A 130 11.39 13.18 1.81
CA SER A 130 10.68 14.24 1.11
C SER A 130 9.16 14.18 1.34
N VAL A 131 8.57 12.98 1.20
CA VAL A 131 7.14 12.70 1.41
C VAL A 131 6.77 12.96 2.87
N ARG A 132 7.60 12.53 3.82
CA ARG A 132 7.37 12.79 5.23
C ARG A 132 7.35 14.29 5.52
N HIS A 133 8.35 15.04 5.03
CA HIS A 133 8.36 16.49 5.19
C HIS A 133 7.14 17.15 4.53
N LEU A 134 6.72 16.69 3.35
CA LEU A 134 5.55 17.23 2.66
C LEU A 134 4.25 17.00 3.44
N ILE A 135 4.06 15.79 3.97
CA ILE A 135 2.87 15.40 4.75
C ILE A 135 2.84 16.12 6.10
N GLU A 136 3.99 16.33 6.74
CA GLU A 136 4.10 17.04 8.02
C GLU A 136 4.03 18.58 7.86
N ARG A 137 4.34 19.13 6.68
CA ARG A 137 4.44 20.60 6.45
C ARG A 137 3.09 21.31 6.33
N SER A 138 2.10 20.71 5.66
CA SER A 138 0.80 21.37 5.47
C SER A 138 -0.33 20.39 5.18
N VAL A 139 -1.48 20.65 5.79
CA VAL A 139 -2.73 19.91 5.57
C VAL A 139 -3.15 19.97 4.09
N SER A 140 -2.97 21.09 3.38
CA SER A 140 -3.28 21.19 1.95
C SER A 140 -2.38 20.30 1.09
N SER A 141 -1.08 20.26 1.36
CA SER A 141 -0.15 19.37 0.63
C SER A 141 -0.47 17.90 0.90
N CYS A 142 -0.83 17.59 2.15
CA CYS A 142 -1.29 16.26 2.55
C CYS A 142 -2.60 15.86 1.85
N LEU A 143 -3.57 16.78 1.74
CA LEU A 143 -4.83 16.56 1.03
C LEU A 143 -4.63 16.40 -0.48
N LEU A 144 -3.76 17.21 -1.11
CA LEU A 144 -3.44 17.06 -2.54
C LEU A 144 -2.78 15.71 -2.83
N PHE A 145 -1.87 15.29 -1.95
CA PHE A 145 -1.18 14.00 -2.08
C PHE A 145 -2.09 12.80 -1.79
N GLY A 146 -3.07 12.95 -0.89
CA GLY A 146 -4.11 11.96 -0.62
C GLY A 146 -5.25 11.96 -1.66
N ALA A 147 -5.50 13.09 -2.32
CA ALA A 147 -6.53 13.23 -3.34
C ALA A 147 -6.15 12.46 -4.63
N MET A 148 -4.88 12.48 -5.05
CA MET A 148 -4.41 11.74 -6.22
C MET A 148 -4.79 10.24 -6.19
N PRO A 149 -4.48 9.49 -5.12
CA PRO A 149 -4.91 8.09 -4.96
C PRO A 149 -6.44 7.94 -4.85
N ALA A 150 -7.13 8.88 -4.19
CA ALA A 150 -8.59 8.82 -4.08
C ALA A 150 -9.28 9.01 -5.44
N PHE A 151 -8.77 9.91 -6.29
CA PHE A 151 -9.22 10.07 -7.66
C PHE A 151 -8.90 8.82 -8.50
N TYR A 152 -7.71 8.23 -8.35
CA TYR A 152 -7.38 6.97 -9.02
C TYR A 152 -8.38 5.86 -8.66
N TYR A 153 -8.70 5.70 -7.36
CA TYR A 153 -9.73 4.76 -6.91
C TYR A 153 -11.10 5.04 -7.53
N LEU A 154 -11.50 6.31 -7.58
CA LEU A 154 -12.78 6.70 -8.16
C LEU A 154 -12.85 6.35 -9.65
N PHE A 155 -11.78 6.61 -10.40
CA PHE A 155 -11.71 6.26 -11.82
C PHE A 155 -11.66 4.75 -12.08
N GLU A 156 -10.90 3.99 -11.28
CA GLU A 156 -10.76 2.54 -11.43
C GLU A 156 -12.07 1.81 -11.09
N TYR A 157 -12.85 2.29 -10.10
CA TYR A 157 -14.12 1.66 -9.70
C TYR A 157 -15.36 2.17 -10.43
N VAL A 158 -15.37 3.42 -10.90
CA VAL A 158 -16.54 4.02 -11.59
C VAL A 158 -16.40 3.91 -13.11
N GLY A 159 -15.18 3.87 -13.64
CA GLY A 159 -14.90 3.90 -15.08
C GLY A 159 -14.93 2.55 -15.80
N PHE A 160 -14.81 1.44 -15.09
CA PHE A 160 -14.85 0.09 -15.66
C PHE A 160 -15.77 -0.80 -14.82
N PRO A 161 -16.94 -1.22 -15.33
CA PRO A 161 -17.63 -2.35 -14.73
C PRO A 161 -16.75 -3.58 -14.94
N VAL A 162 -16.29 -4.17 -13.83
CA VAL A 162 -15.84 -5.57 -13.80
C VAL A 162 -16.90 -6.47 -14.42
#